data_AF-A0A0C1CYP1-F1
#
_entry.id   AF-A0A0C1CYP1-F1
#
_cell.length_a   1.000
_cell.length_b   1.000
_cell.length_c   1.000
_cell.angle_alpha   90.00
_cell.angle_beta   90.00
_cell.angle_gamma   90.00
#
_symmetry.space_group_name_H-M   'P 1'
#
loop_
_entity.id
_entity.type
_entity.pdbx_description
1 polymer ?
#
loop_
_entity_poly.entity_id
_entity_poly.type
_entity_poly.pdbx_seq_one_letter_code
_entity_poly.pdbx_strand_id
1 'polypeptide(L)'
;MTTTKKPYLYEGQGSAIDDYNRPQKRLQTIVQGGRGQIKSNWGLFDKNNQQHKAILSLLRQVQWVVPNGKWGEVPDINRLSEFLKSDKSPINKPLKKMEPQEVSKIIVALEGIVKSKYK
;
A
#
# COMPACT_ATOMS: atom_id res chain seq x y z
N MET A 1 -9.90 16.59 -54.68
CA MET A 1 -8.47 16.26 -54.53
C MET A 1 -8.34 15.27 -53.38
N THR A 2 -8.21 13.98 -53.70
CA THR A 2 -8.18 12.88 -52.71
C THR A 2 -6.72 12.63 -52.31
N THR A 3 -6.35 12.96 -51.08
CA THR A 3 -4.99 12.79 -50.56
C THR A 3 -4.77 11.32 -50.19
N THR A 4 -4.12 10.56 -51.06
CA THR A 4 -3.69 9.18 -50.77
C THR A 4 -2.63 9.21 -49.66
N LYS A 5 -2.97 8.74 -48.46
CA LYS A 5 -2.00 8.50 -47.39
C LYS A 5 -1.09 7.33 -47.80
N LYS A 6 0.21 7.60 -47.91
CA LYS A 6 1.24 6.59 -48.17
C LYS A 6 1.30 5.59 -46.99
N PRO A 7 1.56 4.29 -47.23
CA PRO A 7 1.74 3.33 -46.16
C PRO A 7 3.01 3.63 -45.36
N TYR A 8 2.92 3.52 -44.03
CA TYR A 8 4.08 3.62 -43.14
C TYR A 8 4.95 2.37 -43.30
N LEU A 9 6.19 2.53 -43.77
CA LEU A 9 7.23 1.51 -43.71
C LEU A 9 7.94 1.63 -42.36
N TYR A 10 7.95 0.54 -41.59
CA TYR A 10 8.61 0.45 -40.28
C TYR A 10 9.95 -0.27 -40.42
N GLU A 11 11.05 0.45 -40.24
CA GLU A 11 12.41 -0.11 -40.16
C GLU A 11 12.81 -0.26 -38.69
N GLY A 12 12.51 -1.41 -38.09
CA GLY A 12 12.92 -1.75 -36.73
C GLY A 12 14.09 -2.75 -36.76
N GLN A 13 15.21 -2.39 -36.12
CA GLN A 13 16.29 -3.35 -35.80
C GLN A 13 15.86 -4.22 -34.61
N GLY A 14 15.14 -5.30 -34.91
CA GLY A 14 14.62 -6.27 -33.95
C GLY A 14 13.71 -7.26 -34.66
N SER A 15 13.59 -8.50 -34.17
CA SER A 15 12.71 -9.48 -34.80
C SER A 15 11.27 -8.97 -34.75
N ALA A 16 10.54 -9.02 -35.87
CA ALA A 16 9.15 -8.55 -35.96
C ALA A 16 8.22 -9.17 -34.89
N ILE A 17 8.63 -10.33 -34.36
CA ILE A 17 7.97 -11.05 -33.28
C ILE A 17 8.09 -10.31 -31.93
N ASP A 18 9.22 -9.67 -31.64
CA ASP A 18 9.47 -8.99 -30.36
C ASP A 18 8.60 -7.73 -30.22
N ASP A 19 8.42 -6.99 -31.32
CA ASP A 19 7.57 -5.80 -31.36
C ASP A 19 6.07 -6.14 -31.41
N TYR A 20 5.67 -7.28 -31.99
CA TYR A 20 4.29 -7.77 -31.93
C TYR A 20 3.88 -8.20 -30.51
N ASN A 21 4.80 -8.80 -29.75
CA ASN A 21 4.52 -9.31 -28.40
C ASN A 21 4.56 -8.23 -27.30
N ARG A 22 5.25 -7.09 -27.52
CA ARG A 22 5.29 -5.94 -26.60
C ARG A 22 3.90 -5.35 -26.24
N PRO A 23 3.03 -5.01 -27.21
CA PRO A 23 1.70 -4.50 -26.89
C PRO A 23 0.82 -5.55 -26.20
N GLN A 24 0.96 -6.85 -26.53
CA GLN A 24 0.21 -7.91 -25.87
C GLN A 24 0.55 -8.06 -24.38
N LYS A 25 1.84 -7.95 -23.99
CA LYS A 25 2.24 -7.94 -22.57
C LYS A 25 1.66 -6.76 -21.78
N ARG A 26 1.56 -5.57 -22.40
CA ARG A 26 0.93 -4.40 -21.78
C ARG A 26 -0.57 -4.63 -21.58
N LEU A 27 -1.25 -5.19 -22.56
CA LEU A 27 -2.68 -5.53 -22.47
C LEU A 27 -2.94 -6.58 -21.40
N GLN A 28 -2.11 -7.63 -21.27
CA GLN A 28 -2.24 -8.60 -20.18
C GLN A 28 -2.13 -7.94 -18.80
N THR A 29 -1.23 -6.98 -18.63
CA THR A 29 -1.06 -6.23 -17.35
C THR A 29 -2.30 -5.39 -17.01
N ILE A 30 -2.98 -4.85 -18.02
CA ILE A 30 -4.19 -4.04 -17.88
C ILE A 30 -5.42 -4.94 -17.67
N VAL A 31 -5.53 -6.06 -18.39
CA VAL A 31 -6.64 -7.04 -18.29
C VAL A 31 -6.57 -7.86 -17.00
N GLN A 32 -5.36 -8.17 -16.49
CA GLN A 32 -5.16 -8.70 -15.14
C GLN A 32 -5.32 -7.63 -14.04
N GLY A 33 -5.59 -6.38 -14.45
CA GLY A 33 -5.98 -5.29 -13.58
C GLY A 33 -4.87 -4.86 -12.64
N GLY A 34 -3.68 -4.54 -13.13
CA GLY A 34 -2.68 -3.78 -12.35
C GLY A 34 -2.41 -4.33 -10.94
N ARG A 35 -2.56 -5.64 -10.72
CA ARG A 35 -2.23 -6.30 -9.47
C ARG A 35 -0.72 -6.50 -9.43
N GLY A 36 0.02 -5.38 -9.42
CA GLY A 36 1.33 -5.38 -8.79
C GLY A 36 1.10 -5.92 -7.39
N GLN A 37 1.59 -7.14 -7.15
CA GLN A 37 1.58 -7.89 -5.88
C GLN A 37 0.69 -7.24 -4.83
N ILE A 38 -0.55 -7.72 -4.62
CA ILE A 38 -1.41 -7.23 -3.54
C ILE A 38 -0.64 -7.47 -2.24
N LYS A 39 0.19 -6.51 -1.82
CA LYS A 39 0.93 -6.59 -0.57
C LYS A 39 -0.15 -6.74 0.48
N SER A 40 -0.15 -7.87 1.18
CA SER A 40 -1.11 -8.09 2.25
C SER A 40 -0.93 -6.95 3.25
N ASN A 41 -1.85 -5.99 3.27
CA ASN A 41 -1.77 -4.85 4.15
C ASN A 41 -2.25 -5.29 5.54
N TRP A 42 -1.30 -5.54 6.43
CA TRP A 42 -1.57 -6.01 7.78
C TRP A 42 -2.12 -4.89 8.68
N GLY A 43 -2.01 -3.63 8.26
CA GLY A 43 -2.56 -2.47 8.97
C GLY A 43 -4.04 -2.22 8.70
N LEU A 44 -4.70 -3.03 7.85
CA LEU A 44 -6.14 -2.90 7.63
C LEU A 44 -6.89 -2.98 8.97
N PHE A 45 -7.78 -2.03 9.20
CA PHE A 45 -8.46 -1.86 10.48
C PHE A 45 -9.99 -1.92 10.33
N ASP A 46 -10.68 -1.96 11.47
CA ASP A 46 -12.15 -1.86 11.56
C ASP A 46 -12.51 -0.53 12.24
N LYS A 47 -13.32 0.29 11.57
CA LYS A 47 -13.78 1.59 12.05
C LYS A 47 -14.72 1.51 13.26
N ASN A 48 -15.37 0.35 13.47
CA ASN A 48 -16.28 0.14 14.58
C ASN A 48 -15.53 -0.29 15.84
N ASN A 49 -14.37 -0.93 15.70
CA ASN A 49 -13.52 -1.33 16.80
C ASN A 49 -12.82 -0.10 17.43
N GLN A 50 -13.03 0.11 18.74
CA GLN A 50 -12.45 1.25 19.46
C GLN A 50 -10.92 1.14 19.64
N GLN A 51 -10.38 -0.06 19.84
CA GLN A 51 -8.93 -0.27 19.97
C GLN A 51 -8.20 0.04 18.66
N HIS A 52 -8.80 -0.33 17.52
CA HIS A 52 -8.26 0.04 16.21
C HIS A 52 -8.24 1.57 16.02
N LYS A 53 -9.30 2.27 16.45
CA LYS A 53 -9.32 3.74 16.44
C LYS A 53 -8.25 4.34 17.35
N ALA A 54 -7.99 3.73 18.51
CA ALA A 54 -6.90 4.15 19.39
C ALA A 54 -5.53 4.01 18.70
N ILE A 55 -5.27 2.90 18.00
CA ILE A 55 -4.05 2.72 17.19
C ILE A 55 -3.91 3.86 16.16
N LEU A 56 -4.96 4.17 15.41
CA LEU A 56 -4.93 5.26 14.42
C LEU A 56 -4.64 6.63 15.06
N SER A 57 -5.15 6.89 16.26
CA SER A 57 -4.84 8.10 17.03
C SER A 57 -3.35 8.14 17.40
N LEU A 58 -2.80 7.02 17.90
CA LEU A 58 -1.38 6.92 18.25
C LEU A 58 -0.47 7.12 17.03
N LEU A 59 -0.84 6.60 15.86
CA LEU A 59 -0.12 6.84 14.61
C LEU A 59 -0.02 8.34 14.29
N ARG A 60 -1.08 9.11 14.49
CA ARG A 60 -1.04 10.57 14.33
C ARG A 60 -0.12 11.24 15.35
N GLN A 61 -0.15 10.80 16.60
CA GLN A 61 0.74 11.33 17.65
C GLN A 61 2.22 11.08 17.32
N VAL A 62 2.59 9.90 16.82
CA VAL A 62 3.97 9.63 16.37
C VAL A 62 4.31 10.25 15.00
N GLN A 63 3.39 10.97 14.36
CA GLN A 63 3.50 11.51 13.00
C GLN A 63 3.80 10.43 11.95
N TRP A 64 3.20 9.25 12.12
CA TRP A 64 3.11 8.24 11.07
C TRP A 64 1.87 8.51 10.25
N VAL A 65 1.93 9.58 9.46
CA VAL A 65 0.85 10.08 8.63
C VAL A 65 1.34 10.32 7.22
N VAL A 66 0.43 10.27 6.26
CA VAL A 66 0.66 10.61 4.86
C VAL A 66 -0.34 11.69 4.42
N PRO A 67 0.07 12.60 3.52
CA PRO A 67 -0.84 13.61 2.99
C PRO A 67 -1.98 12.94 2.21
N ASN A 68 -3.17 13.52 2.33
CA ASN A 68 -4.35 13.08 1.61
C ASN A 68 -5.15 14.29 1.11
N GLY A 69 -5.43 14.34 -0.19
CA GLY A 69 -6.10 15.48 -0.81
C GLY A 69 -7.49 15.81 -0.25
N LYS A 70 -8.19 14.88 0.39
CA LYS A 70 -9.53 15.11 0.97
C LYS A 70 -9.52 15.40 2.47
N TRP A 71 -8.61 14.78 3.22
CA TRP A 71 -8.60 14.85 4.70
C TRP A 71 -7.36 15.55 5.28
N GLY A 72 -6.53 16.16 4.42
CA GLY A 72 -5.27 16.81 4.81
C GLY A 72 -4.18 15.77 5.09
N GLU A 73 -4.29 15.10 6.22
CA GLU A 73 -3.36 14.04 6.64
C GLU A 73 -4.13 12.84 7.20
N VAL A 74 -3.68 11.63 6.86
CA VAL A 74 -4.26 10.38 7.34
C VAL A 74 -3.18 9.46 7.89
N PRO A 75 -3.50 8.56 8.84
CA PRO A 75 -2.55 7.59 9.35
C PRO A 75 -1.94 6.74 8.23
N ASP A 76 -0.62 6.53 8.29
CA ASP A 76 0.10 5.71 7.32
C ASP A 76 -0.12 4.22 7.62
N ILE A 77 -1.11 3.65 6.96
CA ILE A 77 -1.49 2.24 7.13
C ILE A 77 -0.42 1.30 6.55
N ASN A 78 0.36 1.74 5.56
CA ASN A 78 1.42 0.91 4.99
C ASN A 78 2.58 0.79 5.97
N ARG A 79 2.99 1.90 6.58
CA ARG A 79 4.00 1.90 7.64
C ARG A 79 3.56 1.09 8.86
N LEU A 80 2.28 1.16 9.24
CA LEU A 80 1.72 0.26 10.26
C LEU A 80 1.86 -1.20 9.83
N SER A 81 1.51 -1.55 8.59
CA SER A 81 1.66 -2.92 8.10
C SER A 81 3.11 -3.42 8.14
N GLU A 82 4.08 -2.56 7.89
CA GLU A 82 5.51 -2.91 7.97
C GLU A 82 5.95 -3.09 9.41
N PHE A 83 5.52 -2.21 10.31
CA PHE A 83 5.75 -2.36 11.75
C PHE A 83 5.22 -3.71 12.25
N LEU A 84 3.98 -4.07 11.93
CA LEU A 84 3.34 -5.32 12.35
C LEU A 84 4.04 -6.59 11.84
N LYS A 85 4.76 -6.50 10.72
CA LYS A 85 5.55 -7.62 10.15
C LYS A 85 6.97 -7.69 10.71
N SER A 86 7.44 -6.61 11.32
CA SER A 86 8.81 -6.51 11.82
C SER A 86 8.95 -7.10 13.23
N ASP A 87 10.19 -7.41 13.60
CA ASP A 87 10.54 -7.88 14.96
C ASP A 87 10.29 -6.85 16.06
N LYS A 88 10.00 -5.60 15.68
CA LYS A 88 9.65 -4.52 16.61
C LYS A 88 8.19 -4.60 17.08
N SER A 89 7.34 -5.35 16.37
CA SER A 89 5.96 -5.55 16.79
C SER A 89 5.88 -6.66 17.83
N PRO A 90 5.18 -6.44 18.97
CA PRO A 90 4.97 -7.51 19.95
C PRO A 90 4.08 -8.64 19.41
N ILE A 91 3.30 -8.39 18.34
CA ILE A 91 2.43 -9.39 17.70
C ILE A 91 2.67 -9.36 16.18
N ASN A 92 3.13 -10.49 15.64
CA ASN A 92 3.37 -10.67 14.20
C ASN A 92 2.12 -11.28 13.53
N LYS A 93 1.05 -10.47 13.41
CA LYS A 93 -0.23 -10.88 12.82
C LYS A 93 -0.90 -9.69 12.12
N PRO A 94 -1.75 -9.89 11.10
CA PRO A 94 -2.61 -8.82 10.57
C PRO A 94 -3.54 -8.27 11.64
N LEU A 95 -3.71 -6.94 11.69
CA LEU A 95 -4.48 -6.25 12.72
C LEU A 95 -5.93 -6.76 12.81
N LYS A 96 -6.63 -6.92 11.68
CA LYS A 96 -7.99 -7.49 11.65
C LYS A 96 -8.11 -8.94 12.11
N LYS A 97 -7.01 -9.67 12.26
CA LYS A 97 -6.99 -11.06 12.73
C LYS A 97 -6.50 -11.17 14.19
N MET A 98 -6.22 -10.04 14.84
CA MET A 98 -5.80 -10.02 16.24
C MET A 98 -7.00 -10.09 17.18
N GLU A 99 -6.82 -10.82 18.27
CA GLU A 99 -7.74 -10.80 19.40
C GLU A 99 -7.61 -9.49 20.19
N PRO A 100 -8.64 -9.04 20.91
CA PRO A 100 -8.61 -7.76 21.63
C PRO A 100 -7.42 -7.59 22.58
N GLN A 101 -6.97 -8.68 23.22
CA GLN A 101 -5.83 -8.71 24.11
C GLN A 101 -4.50 -8.55 23.36
N GLU A 102 -4.42 -9.06 22.14
CA GLU A 102 -3.26 -8.88 21.26
C GLU A 102 -3.20 -7.43 20.75
N VAL A 103 -4.35 -6.85 20.38
CA VAL A 103 -4.44 -5.44 19.97
C VAL A 103 -4.00 -4.51 21.11
N SER A 104 -4.37 -4.81 22.36
CA SER A 104 -3.90 -4.05 23.53
C SER A 104 -2.38 -4.01 23.66
N LYS A 105 -1.67 -5.10 23.33
CA LYS A 105 -0.20 -5.12 23.35
C LYS A 105 0.40 -4.18 22.29
N ILE A 106 -0.23 -4.10 21.12
CA ILE A 106 0.17 -3.18 20.06
C ILE A 106 -0.02 -1.71 20.50
N ILE A 107 -1.14 -1.42 21.17
CA ILE A 107 -1.40 -0.08 21.74
C ILE A 107 -0.28 0.31 22.71
N VAL A 108 0.05 -0.55 23.67
CA VAL A 108 1.12 -0.28 24.66
C VAL A 108 2.47 -0.04 23.97
N ALA A 109 2.80 -0.84 22.94
CA ALA A 109 4.04 -0.65 22.19
C ALA A 109 4.08 0.73 21.48
N LEU A 110 2.99 1.11 20.82
CA LEU A 110 2.88 2.42 20.16
C LEU A 110 2.90 3.58 21.15
N GLU A 111 2.26 3.47 22.31
CA GLU A 111 2.36 4.45 23.39
C GLU A 111 3.80 4.64 23.88
N GLY A 112 4.58 3.55 23.98
CA GLY A 112 6.01 3.61 24.28
C GLY A 112 6.78 4.43 23.24
N ILE A 113 6.48 4.25 21.96
CA ILE A 113 7.07 5.02 20.86
C ILE A 113 6.68 6.50 20.97
N VAL A 114 5.40 6.81 21.23
CA VAL A 114 4.94 8.19 21.48
C VAL A 114 5.74 8.83 22.60
N LYS A 115 5.83 8.17 23.76
CA LYS A 115 6.59 8.68 24.92
C LYS A 115 8.04 8.94 24.55
N SER A 116 8.68 8.04 23.80
CA SER A 116 10.08 8.23 23.38
C SER A 116 10.31 9.41 22.44
N LYS A 117 9.28 9.82 21.70
CA LYS A 117 9.38 10.92 20.73
C LYS A 117 9.37 12.30 21.38
N TYR A 118 8.69 12.43 22.52
CA TYR A 118 8.49 13.70 23.24
C TYR A 118 9.26 13.75 24.57
N LYS A 119 10.23 12.85 24.76
CA LYS A 119 11.22 12.93 25.83
C LYS A 119 12.25 14.00 25.50
#